data_AF-A0A428TMH7-F1
#
_entry.id   AF-A0A428TMH7-F1
#
_cell.length_a   1.000
_cell.length_b   1.000
_cell.length_c   1.000
_cell.angle_alpha   90.00
_cell.angle_beta   90.00
_cell.angle_gamma   90.00
#
_symmetry.space_group_name_H-M   'P 1'
#
loop_
_entity.id
_entity.type
_entity.pdbx_description
1 polymer ?
#
loop_
_entity_poly.entity_id
_entity_poly.type
_entity_poly.pdbx_seq_one_letter_code
_entity_poly.pdbx_strand_id
1 'polypeptide(L)'
;MRFNPTEFYSNVLQNHTNKSPSHRIVTSDDGERLLAAGAAWDFIISHELFKKGLVDIGDVSERLKHCARCDGQGPVFSERVIKSAIEQSVASGTDDLL
;
A
#
# COMPACT_ATOMS: atom_id res chain seq x y z
N MET A 1 -22.50 5.79 -23.37
CA MET A 1 -22.19 6.21 -21.98
C MET A 1 -20.70 6.50 -21.89
N ARG A 2 -20.30 7.71 -21.50
CA ARG A 2 -18.88 8.02 -21.22
C ARG A 2 -18.63 7.77 -19.74
N PHE A 3 -17.83 6.76 -19.42
CA PHE A 3 -17.40 6.50 -18.05
C PHE A 3 -16.35 7.55 -17.67
N ASN A 4 -16.66 8.41 -16.70
CA ASN A 4 -15.70 9.33 -16.11
C ASN A 4 -15.24 8.75 -14.77
N PRO A 5 -13.96 8.36 -14.61
CA PRO A 5 -13.44 7.73 -13.38
C PRO A 5 -13.69 8.57 -12.12
N THR A 6 -13.78 9.90 -12.28
CA THR A 6 -14.00 10.84 -11.19
C THR A 6 -15.42 10.79 -10.62
N GLU A 7 -16.43 10.39 -11.42
CA GLU A 7 -17.82 10.36 -10.96
C GLU A 7 -18.06 9.32 -9.86
N PHE A 8 -17.32 8.21 -9.91
CA PHE A 8 -17.36 7.18 -8.86
C PHE A 8 -16.96 7.76 -7.50
N TYR A 9 -15.84 8.50 -7.45
CA TYR A 9 -15.34 9.08 -6.22
C TYR A 9 -16.26 10.17 -5.68
N SER A 10 -16.87 10.99 -6.54
CA SER A 10 -17.80 12.02 -6.08
C SER A 10 -19.06 11.45 -5.43
N ASN A 11 -19.54 10.29 -5.87
CA ASN A 11 -20.70 9.64 -5.26
C ASN A 11 -20.34 8.92 -3.95
N VAL A 12 -19.20 8.22 -3.93
CA VAL A 12 -18.73 7.49 -2.74
C VAL A 12 -18.29 8.44 -1.61
N LEU A 13 -17.63 9.55 -1.94
CA LEU A 13 -17.11 10.50 -0.96
C LEU A 13 -18.16 11.53 -0.50
N GLN A 14 -19.39 11.48 -1.03
CA GLN A 14 -20.42 12.49 -0.77
C GLN A 14 -20.70 12.68 0.73
N ASN A 15 -20.67 11.58 1.50
CA ASN A 15 -20.94 11.54 2.94
C ASN A 15 -19.68 11.57 3.81
N HIS A 16 -18.49 11.72 3.21
CA HIS A 16 -17.23 11.76 3.93
C HIS A 16 -16.79 13.22 4.15
N THR A 17 -16.23 13.50 5.33
CA THR A 17 -15.65 14.82 5.65
C THR A 17 -14.49 15.16 4.71
N ASN A 18 -13.75 14.15 4.28
CA ASN A 18 -12.70 14.27 3.28
C ASN A 18 -13.27 13.89 1.89
N LYS A 19 -13.33 14.87 0.98
CA LYS A 19 -13.86 14.73 -0.38
C LYS A 19 -12.76 14.68 -1.44
N SER A 20 -11.49 14.77 -1.05
CA SER A 20 -10.39 14.60 -2.01
C SER A 20 -10.27 13.11 -2.36
N PRO A 21 -10.18 12.76 -3.65
CA PRO A 21 -9.83 11.41 -4.05
C PRO A 21 -8.48 11.08 -3.41
N SER A 22 -8.40 9.95 -2.70
CA SER A 22 -7.13 9.48 -2.15
C SER A 22 -6.13 9.37 -3.32
N HIS A 23 -5.15 10.28 -3.36
CA HIS A 23 -4.15 10.29 -4.41
C HIS A 23 -3.26 9.06 -4.22
N ARG A 24 -3.20 8.20 -5.25
CA ARG A 24 -2.53 6.89 -5.18
C ARG A 24 -1.08 6.98 -4.72
N ILE A 25 -0.38 8.07 -5.06
CA ILE A 25 1.03 8.28 -4.78
C ILE A 25 1.23 9.76 -4.43
N VAL A 26 1.91 10.02 -3.32
CA VAL A 26 2.31 11.36 -2.87
C VAL A 26 3.82 11.34 -2.60
N THR A 27 4.50 12.49 -2.68
CA THR A 27 5.91 12.60 -2.28
C THR A 27 5.99 13.28 -0.92
N SER A 28 6.69 12.65 0.04
CA SER A 28 6.97 13.22 1.37
C SER A 28 7.89 14.44 1.26
N ASP A 29 7.96 15.26 2.31
CA ASP A 29 8.89 16.40 2.38
C ASP A 29 10.36 16.01 2.15
N ASP A 30 10.73 14.79 2.55
CA ASP A 30 12.06 14.20 2.34
C ASP A 30 12.28 13.62 0.93
N GLY A 31 11.32 13.78 0.01
CA GLY A 31 11.38 13.24 -1.35
C GLY A 31 10.97 11.77 -1.49
N GLU A 32 10.60 11.10 -0.39
CA GLU A 32 10.19 9.69 -0.44
C GLU A 32 8.81 9.51 -1.06
N ARG A 33 8.66 8.48 -1.89
CA ARG A 33 7.37 8.10 -2.46
C ARG A 33 6.51 7.43 -1.39
N LEU A 34 5.37 8.04 -1.10
CA LEU A 34 4.34 7.56 -0.19
C LEU A 34 3.20 6.96 -1.00
N LEU A 35 2.83 5.74 -0.67
CA LEU A 35 1.80 4.97 -1.34
C LEU A 35 0.61 4.82 -0.41
N ALA A 36 -0.57 5.25 -0.89
CA ALA A 36 -1.82 4.93 -0.23
C ALA A 36 -2.11 3.42 -0.30
N ALA A 37 -3.02 2.92 0.53
CA ALA A 37 -3.31 1.48 0.65
C ALA A 37 -3.46 0.73 -0.69
N GLY A 38 -4.21 1.29 -1.64
CA GLY A 38 -4.38 0.67 -2.97
C GLY A 38 -3.10 0.62 -3.80
N ALA A 39 -2.28 1.68 -3.78
CA ALA A 39 -1.01 1.69 -4.48
C ALA A 39 0.04 0.79 -3.80
N ALA A 40 -0.01 0.69 -2.47
CA ALA A 40 0.83 -0.25 -1.73
C ALA A 40 0.49 -1.70 -2.10
N TRP A 41 -0.80 -2.04 -2.21
CA TRP A 41 -1.23 -3.34 -2.72
C TRP A 41 -0.75 -3.62 -4.14
N ASP A 42 -0.95 -2.66 -5.06
CA ASP A 42 -0.47 -2.77 -6.44
C ASP A 42 1.05 -3.01 -6.50
N PHE A 43 1.81 -2.31 -5.65
CA PHE A 43 3.25 -2.48 -5.53
C PHE A 43 3.62 -3.90 -5.07
N ILE A 44 2.97 -4.41 -4.02
CA ILE A 44 3.22 -5.76 -3.49
C ILE A 44 2.97 -6.82 -4.57
N ILE A 45 1.82 -6.80 -5.24
CA ILE A 45 1.47 -7.84 -6.23
C ILE A 45 2.31 -7.74 -7.51
N SER A 46 2.86 -6.56 -7.81
CA SER A 46 3.78 -6.37 -8.93
C SER A 46 5.20 -6.88 -8.66
N HIS A 47 5.55 -7.13 -7.39
CA HIS A 47 6.89 -7.52 -6.96
C HIS A 47 7.22 -8.96 -7.37
N GLU A 48 8.46 -9.20 -7.81
CA GLU A 48 8.90 -10.51 -8.32
C GLU A 48 8.81 -11.63 -7.28
N LEU A 49 9.08 -11.35 -6.01
CA LEU A 49 8.95 -12.34 -4.93
C LEU A 49 7.49 -12.78 -4.73
N PHE A 50 6.53 -11.87 -4.92
CA PHE A 50 5.12 -12.20 -4.83
C PHE A 50 4.70 -13.09 -6.00
N LYS A 51 5.11 -12.75 -7.23
CA LYS A 51 4.86 -13.55 -8.43
C LYS A 51 5.45 -14.97 -8.33
N LYS A 52 6.55 -15.13 -7.60
CA LYS A 52 7.17 -16.43 -7.31
C LYS A 52 6.49 -17.20 -6.17
N GLY A 53 5.47 -16.63 -5.53
CA GLY A 53 4.74 -17.25 -4.42
C GLY A 53 5.51 -17.30 -3.10
N LEU A 54 6.55 -16.47 -2.94
CA LEU A 54 7.44 -16.51 -1.77
C LEU A 54 7.02 -15.57 -0.64
N VAL A 55 6.10 -14.65 -0.93
CA VAL A 55 5.72 -13.56 0.00
C VAL A 55 4.55 -14.00 0.87
N ASP A 56 4.75 -13.98 2.18
CA ASP A 56 3.66 -14.08 3.16
C ASP A 56 2.95 -12.72 3.28
N ILE A 57 1.71 -12.64 2.77
CA ILE A 57 0.90 -11.42 2.79
C ILE A 57 0.38 -11.09 4.20
N GLY A 58 0.19 -12.10 5.05
CA GLY A 58 -0.17 -11.90 6.44
C GLY A 58 0.94 -11.18 7.20
N ASP A 59 2.17 -11.67 7.06
CA ASP A 59 3.36 -11.05 7.68
C ASP A 59 3.62 -9.64 7.12
N VAL A 60 3.54 -9.45 5.80
CA VAL A 60 3.64 -8.10 5.20
C VAL A 60 2.59 -7.15 5.78
N SER A 61 1.34 -7.61 5.94
CA SER A 61 0.26 -6.78 6.49
C SER A 61 0.52 -6.37 7.93
N GLU A 62 0.99 -7.30 8.78
CA GLU A 62 1.28 -6.99 10.18
C GLU A 62 2.47 -6.03 10.31
N ARG A 63 3.50 -6.17 9.46
CA ARG A 63 4.62 -5.21 9.41
C ARG A 63 4.16 -3.82 8.98
N LEU A 64 3.35 -3.72 7.93
CA LEU A 64 2.89 -2.43 7.40
C LEU A 64 1.99 -1.69 8.39
N LYS A 65 1.16 -2.41 9.15
CA LYS A 65 0.24 -1.83 10.15
C LYS A 65 0.94 -0.92 11.16
N HIS A 66 2.18 -1.24 11.55
CA HIS A 66 2.97 -0.43 12.49
C HIS A 66 3.74 0.73 11.83
N CYS A 67 3.78 0.79 10.50
CA CYS A 67 4.51 1.80 9.75
C CYS A 67 3.61 2.79 9.00
N ALA A 68 2.28 2.65 9.15
CA ALA A 68 1.32 3.55 8.54
C ALA A 68 1.52 4.99 9.05
N ARG A 69 1.65 5.94 8.12
CA ARG A 69 1.61 7.38 8.40
C ARG A 69 0.23 7.91 8.02
N CYS A 70 -0.25 8.94 8.72
CA CYS A 70 -1.51 9.60 8.38
C CYS A 70 -1.21 10.90 7.62
N ASP A 71 -1.65 10.99 6.36
CA ASP A 71 -1.53 12.19 5.52
C ASP A 71 -2.81 13.05 5.49
N GLY A 72 -3.78 12.73 6.36
CA GLY A 72 -5.11 13.35 6.39
C GLY A 72 -6.11 12.79 5.37
N GLN A 73 -5.69 11.88 4.48
CA GLN A 73 -6.54 11.17 3.51
C GLN A 73 -6.55 9.65 3.73
N GLY A 74 -5.69 9.14 4.62
CA GLY A 74 -5.69 7.74 5.04
C GLY A 74 -4.30 7.28 5.48
N PRO A 75 -4.12 5.96 5.67
CA PRO A 75 -2.79 5.40 5.87
C PRO A 75 -1.99 5.46 4.56
N VAL A 76 -0.79 6.02 4.65
CA VAL A 76 0.22 6.01 3.60
C VAL A 76 1.49 5.32 4.09
N PHE A 77 2.19 4.67 3.18
CA PHE A 77 3.37 3.87 3.46
C PHE A 77 4.51 4.32 2.55
N SER A 78 5.74 4.46 3.08
CA SER A 78 6.87 4.73 2.20
C SER A 78 7.22 3.49 1.38
N GLU A 79 7.63 3.71 0.13
CA GLU A 79 8.01 2.61 -0.77
C GLU A 79 9.10 1.71 -0.16
N ARG A 80 10.05 2.31 0.58
CA ARG A 80 11.13 1.60 1.28
C ARG A 80 10.61 0.65 2.34
N VAL A 81 9.61 1.08 3.12
CA VAL A 81 8.98 0.26 4.14
C VAL A 81 8.27 -0.93 3.50
N ILE A 82 7.52 -0.70 2.41
CA ILE A 82 6.84 -1.80 1.69
C ILE A 82 7.84 -2.81 1.16
N LYS A 83 8.92 -2.34 0.51
CA LYS A 83 9.99 -3.21 -0.01
C LYS A 83 10.63 -4.03 1.10
N SER A 84 10.97 -3.40 2.22
CA SER A 84 11.58 -4.08 3.36
C SER A 84 10.64 -5.12 3.98
N ALA A 85 9.34 -4.83 4.07
CA ALA A 85 8.35 -5.78 4.58
C ALA A 85 8.24 -7.02 3.68
N ILE A 86 8.26 -6.84 2.34
CA ILE A 86 8.26 -7.94 1.38
C ILE A 86 9.52 -8.81 1.52
N GLU A 87 10.69 -8.19 1.64
CA GLU A 87 11.96 -8.94 1.77
C GLU A 87 12.03 -9.73 3.08
N GLN A 88 11.56 -9.14 4.19
CA GLN A 88 11.55 -9.79 5.51
C GLN A 88 10.52 -10.92 5.62
N SER A 89 9.40 -10.84 4.90
CA SER A 89 8.40 -11.91 4.92
C SER A 89 8.89 -13.19 4.25
N VAL A 90 9.71 -13.06 3.20
CA VAL A 90 10.37 -14.24 2.58
C VAL A 90 11.37 -14.88 3.55
N ALA A 91 12.18 -14.08 4.24
CA ALA A 91 13.17 -14.57 5.19
C ALA A 91 12.54 -15.29 6.40
N SER A 92 11.33 -14.90 6.79
CA SER A 92 10.62 -15.51 7.92
C SER A 92 9.96 -16.85 7.56
N GLY A 93 9.62 -17.07 6.29
CA GLY A 93 9.02 -18.33 5.81
C GLY A 93 10.03 -19.43 5.46
N THR A 94 11.34 -19.18 5.61
CA THR A 94 12.39 -20.17 5.30
C THR A 94 12.91 -20.93 6.52
N ASP A 95 12.40 -20.65 7.71
CA ASP A 95 12.90 -21.19 8.99
C ASP A 95 12.09 -22.40 9.52
N ASP A 96 11.33 -23.08 8.65
CA ASP A 96 10.56 -24.30 8.99
C ASP A 96 11.26 -25.56 8.42
N LEU A 97 12.54 -25.73 8.78
CA LEU A 97 13.30 -26.97 8.57
C LEU A 97 13.74 -27.55 9.92
N LEU A 98 12.84 -28.28 10.58
CA LEU A 98 13.14 -29.27 11.63
C LEU A 98 12.45 -30.60 11.34
#